data_AF-A0A8H6AUZ9-F1
#
_entry.id   AF-A0A8H6AUZ9-F1
#
_cell.length_a   1.000
_cell.length_b   1.000
_cell.length_c   1.000
_cell.angle_alpha   90.00
_cell.angle_beta   90.00
_cell.angle_gamma   90.00
#
_symmetry.space_group_name_H-M   'P 1'
#
loop_
_entity.id
_entity.type
_entity.pdbx_description
1 polymer ?
#
loop_
_entity_poly.entity_id
_entity_poly.type
_entity_poly.pdbx_seq_one_letter_code
_entity_poly.pdbx_strand_id
1 'polypeptide(L)'
;MRTPPIPFPPSEKFFILSLCTLHNIRLNHRTSRNTWPQIIFALEVEAPLHYPGGEHFDADPWPPRIYITSSLRNYVERWMLEGKRDEIARLRAEGGRTLTEIIEEHIESGECVRTNFWGWEMEPGWV
;
A
#
# COMPACT_ATOMS: atom_id res chain seq x y z
N MET A 1 32.31 -8.30 -4.05
CA MET A 1 31.10 -8.31 -4.89
C MET A 1 29.90 -8.29 -3.95
N ARG A 2 29.02 -7.28 -4.01
CA ARG A 2 27.78 -7.29 -3.20
C ARG A 2 26.81 -8.25 -3.88
N THR A 3 26.46 -9.34 -3.22
CA THR A 3 25.39 -10.24 -3.66
C THR A 3 24.10 -9.42 -3.80
N PRO A 4 23.35 -9.58 -4.90
CA PRO A 4 22.06 -8.91 -5.04
C PRO A 4 21.13 -9.35 -3.89
N PRO A 5 20.29 -8.44 -3.37
CA PRO A 5 19.36 -8.81 -2.31
C PRO A 5 18.44 -9.93 -2.80
N ILE A 6 18.30 -10.98 -1.99
CA ILE A 6 17.40 -12.10 -2.29
C ILE A 6 15.99 -11.53 -2.46
N PRO A 7 15.31 -11.77 -3.59
CA PRO A 7 13.96 -11.25 -3.83
C PRO A 7 12.97 -11.81 -2.81
N PHE A 8 11.87 -11.08 -2.58
CA PHE A 8 10.77 -11.56 -1.75
C PHE A 8 9.89 -12.50 -2.58
N PRO A 9 9.62 -13.75 -2.14
CA PRO A 9 8.60 -14.57 -2.75
C PRO A 9 7.21 -13.90 -2.61
N PRO A 10 6.25 -14.24 -3.51
CA PRO A 10 4.94 -13.58 -3.54
C PRO A 10 4.16 -13.67 -2.23
N SER A 11 4.24 -14.80 -1.53
CA SER A 11 3.64 -15.07 -0.23
C SER A 11 4.20 -14.19 0.89
N GLU A 12 5.53 -14.11 1.02
CA GLU A 12 6.21 -13.21 1.97
C GLU A 12 5.81 -11.75 1.68
N LYS A 13 5.82 -11.34 0.40
CA LYS A 13 5.37 -10.00 -0.02
C LYS A 13 3.90 -9.75 0.38
N PHE A 14 3.01 -10.71 0.12
CA PHE A 14 1.59 -10.61 0.46
C PHE A 14 1.37 -10.48 1.96
N PHE A 15 2.05 -11.30 2.76
CA PHE A 15 1.95 -11.26 4.21
C PHE A 15 2.40 -9.90 4.76
N ILE A 16 3.55 -9.38 4.30
CA ILE A 16 4.03 -8.05 4.67
C ILE A 16 3.00 -6.96 4.33
N LEU A 17 2.43 -6.99 3.12
CA LEU A 17 1.42 -6.02 2.71
C LEU A 17 0.13 -6.15 3.54
N SER A 18 -0.27 -7.36 3.93
CA SER A 18 -1.43 -7.58 4.78
C SER A 18 -1.24 -6.98 6.18
N LEU A 19 -0.04 -7.12 6.77
CA LEU A 19 0.33 -6.47 8.03
C LEU A 19 0.32 -4.94 7.87
N CYS A 20 0.79 -4.41 6.75
CA CYS A 20 0.72 -2.98 6.46
C CYS A 20 -0.72 -2.49 6.44
N THR A 21 -1.65 -3.24 5.84
CA THR A 21 -3.08 -2.93 5.84
C THR A 21 -3.66 -3.00 7.25
N LEU A 22 -3.34 -4.04 8.04
CA LEU A 22 -3.79 -4.20 9.42
C LEU A 22 -3.39 -2.99 10.30
N HIS A 23 -2.19 -2.48 10.10
CA HIS A 23 -1.68 -1.30 10.81
C HIS A 23 -2.02 0.04 10.14
N ASN A 24 -2.88 0.04 9.11
CA ASN A 24 -3.32 1.23 8.36
C ASN A 24 -2.15 2.09 7.84
N ILE A 25 -1.09 1.43 7.35
CA ILE A 25 0.04 2.09 6.70
C ILE A 25 -0.41 2.58 5.32
N ARG A 26 -0.18 3.85 5.04
CA ARG A 26 -0.51 4.50 3.76
C ARG A 26 0.70 5.22 3.19
N LEU A 27 0.78 5.27 1.86
CA LEU A 27 1.79 6.05 1.16
C LEU A 27 1.77 7.51 1.60
N ASN A 28 2.95 8.10 1.83
CA ASN A 28 3.14 9.49 2.26
C ASN A 28 2.52 9.88 3.61
N HIS A 29 2.00 8.91 4.39
CA HIS A 29 1.51 9.15 5.74
C HIS A 29 2.53 8.73 6.78
N ARG A 30 2.67 9.53 7.84
CA ARG A 30 3.56 9.20 8.96
C ARG A 30 3.01 8.01 9.73
N THR A 31 3.81 6.96 9.84
CA THR A 31 3.50 5.79 10.68
C THR A 31 3.88 6.04 12.15
N SER A 32 3.17 5.40 13.08
CA SER A 32 3.56 5.41 14.50
C SER A 32 4.93 4.74 14.70
N ARG A 33 5.66 5.21 15.71
CA ARG A 33 7.03 4.74 16.02
C ARG A 33 7.10 3.23 16.29
N ASN A 34 6.04 2.65 16.84
CA ASN A 34 5.99 1.25 17.27
C ASN A 34 5.42 0.30 16.21
N THR A 35 4.86 0.82 15.12
CA THR A 35 4.22 0.00 14.09
C THR A 35 5.24 -0.91 13.38
N TRP A 36 6.36 -0.37 12.93
CA TRP A 36 7.36 -1.17 12.22
C TRP A 36 8.02 -2.26 13.09
N PRO A 37 8.38 -1.99 14.36
CA PRO A 37 8.78 -3.06 15.28
C PRO A 37 7.73 -4.17 15.45
N GLN A 38 6.44 -3.83 15.52
CA GLN A 38 5.36 -4.83 15.62
C GLN A 38 5.25 -5.68 14.35
N ILE A 39 5.38 -5.06 13.18
CA ILE A 39 5.39 -5.79 11.89
C ILE A 39 6.59 -6.74 11.82
N ILE A 40 7.78 -6.28 12.23
CA ILE A 40 8.98 -7.13 12.24
C ILE A 40 8.79 -8.31 13.20
N PHE A 41 8.26 -8.06 14.40
CA PHE A 41 7.96 -9.13 15.35
C PHE A 41 6.99 -10.17 14.75
N ALA A 42 5.93 -9.73 14.08
CA ALA A 42 5.00 -10.64 13.41
C ALA A 42 5.69 -11.46 12.29
N LEU A 43 6.59 -10.84 11.52
CA LEU A 43 7.38 -11.54 10.50
C LEU A 43 8.33 -12.57 11.11
N GLU A 44 8.96 -12.24 12.24
CA GLU A 44 9.87 -13.16 12.95
C GLU A 44 9.13 -14.35 13.58
N VAL A 45 7.84 -14.21 13.87
CA VAL A 45 6.97 -15.32 14.31
C VAL A 45 6.53 -16.19 13.14
N GLU A 46 6.21 -15.59 11.99
CA GLU A 46 5.72 -16.31 10.80
C GLU A 46 6.84 -17.03 10.05
N ALA A 47 7.98 -16.36 9.81
CA ALA A 47 9.05 -16.86 8.95
C ALA A 47 9.57 -18.27 9.31
N PRO A 48 9.69 -18.67 10.59
CA PRO A 48 10.08 -20.04 10.95
C PRO A 48 9.15 -21.13 10.41
N LEU A 49 7.86 -20.84 10.18
CA LEU A 49 6.92 -21.80 9.58
C LEU A 49 7.28 -22.10 8.11
N HIS A 50 8.01 -21.19 7.46
CA HIS A 50 8.42 -21.28 6.07
C HIS A 50 9.90 -21.70 5.91
N TYR A 51 10.60 -21.98 7.01
CA TYR A 51 12.00 -22.45 7.02
C TYR A 51 12.07 -23.98 7.06
N PRO A 52 13.24 -24.61 6.77
CA PRO A 52 13.36 -26.06 6.78
C PRO A 52 12.83 -26.69 8.08
N GLY A 53 11.84 -27.57 7.96
CA GLY A 53 11.15 -28.23 9.09
C GLY A 53 9.94 -27.47 9.63
N GLY A 54 9.61 -26.30 9.09
CA GLY A 54 8.37 -25.57 9.35
C GLY A 54 7.19 -26.12 8.55
N GLU A 55 5.98 -25.81 9.01
CA GLU A 55 4.71 -26.33 8.47
C GLU A 55 4.51 -26.02 6.97
N HIS A 56 5.00 -24.87 6.50
CA HIS A 56 4.77 -24.38 5.15
C HIS A 56 5.99 -24.56 4.23
N PHE A 57 7.10 -25.12 4.72
CA PHE A 57 8.35 -25.21 3.96
C PHE A 57 8.22 -25.92 2.61
N ASP A 58 7.50 -27.04 2.56
CA ASP A 58 7.39 -27.84 1.34
C ASP A 58 6.53 -27.18 0.26
N ALA A 59 5.58 -26.33 0.67
CA ALA A 59 4.64 -25.67 -0.24
C ALA A 59 5.04 -24.23 -0.59
N ASP A 60 5.61 -23.50 0.37
CA ASP A 60 5.91 -22.07 0.27
C ASP A 60 7.17 -21.70 1.09
N PRO A 61 8.37 -22.08 0.63
CA PRO A 61 9.60 -21.82 1.37
C PRO A 61 9.99 -20.34 1.30
N TRP A 62 10.28 -19.75 2.44
CA TRP A 62 10.81 -18.39 2.51
C TRP A 62 12.33 -18.42 2.71
N PRO A 63 13.09 -17.55 2.03
CA PRO A 63 14.53 -17.46 2.27
C PRO A 63 14.79 -16.89 3.67
N PRO A 64 15.79 -17.42 4.40
CA PRO A 64 16.22 -16.83 5.67
C PRO A 64 16.60 -15.37 5.49
N ARG A 65 16.00 -14.49 6.30
CA ARG A 65 16.16 -13.04 6.15
C ARG A 65 16.14 -12.34 7.51
N ILE A 66 16.95 -11.28 7.60
CA ILE A 66 16.88 -10.31 8.70
C ILE A 66 16.06 -9.12 8.21
N TYR A 67 14.95 -8.84 8.89
CA TYR A 67 14.09 -7.70 8.58
C TYR A 67 14.62 -6.42 9.24
N ILE A 68 15.10 -5.49 8.42
CA ILE A 68 15.56 -4.17 8.89
C ILE A 68 14.48 -3.15 8.56
N THR A 69 14.03 -2.38 9.55
CA THR A 69 12.93 -1.40 9.42
C THR A 69 13.08 -0.48 8.21
N SER A 70 14.25 0.14 8.02
CA SER A 70 14.48 1.08 6.91
C SER A 70 14.37 0.39 5.56
N SER A 71 14.98 -0.79 5.41
CA SER A 71 14.92 -1.58 4.18
C SER A 71 13.49 -2.03 3.88
N LEU A 72 12.81 -2.61 4.87
CA LEU A 72 11.44 -3.13 4.73
C LEU A 72 10.48 -2.01 4.33
N ARG A 73 10.58 -0.85 4.99
CA ARG A 73 9.79 0.34 4.64
C ARG A 73 10.00 0.73 3.17
N ASN A 74 11.24 0.79 2.70
CA ASN A 74 11.54 1.14 1.31
C ASN A 74 11.02 0.08 0.30
N TYR A 75 10.94 -1.20 0.68
CA TYR A 75 10.31 -2.22 -0.16
C TYR A 75 8.79 -2.01 -0.21
N VAL A 76 8.15 -1.83 0.94
CA VAL A 76 6.71 -1.61 1.05
C VAL A 76 6.28 -0.36 0.28
N GLU A 77 6.99 0.77 0.45
CA GLU A 77 6.68 2.00 -0.28
C GLU A 77 6.75 1.80 -1.80
N ARG A 78 7.77 1.08 -2.30
CA ARG A 78 7.88 0.74 -3.72
C ARG A 78 6.73 -0.15 -4.20
N TRP A 79 6.36 -1.17 -3.43
CA TRP A 79 5.26 -2.07 -3.79
C TRP A 79 3.91 -1.37 -3.78
N MET A 80 3.65 -0.49 -2.82
CA MET A 80 2.42 0.30 -2.78
C MET A 80 2.36 1.29 -3.95
N LEU A 81 3.50 1.91 -4.31
CA LEU A 81 3.58 2.78 -5.49
C LEU A 81 3.33 2.03 -6.80
N GLU A 82 3.92 0.84 -6.93
CA GLU A 82 3.69 -0.07 -8.06
C GLU A 82 2.21 -0.45 -8.15
N GLY A 83 1.61 -0.91 -7.05
CA GLY A 83 0.18 -1.26 -7.01
C GLY A 83 -0.73 -0.08 -7.39
N LYS A 84 -0.42 1.14 -6.93
CA LYS A 84 -1.18 2.34 -7.32
C LYS A 84 -1.04 2.65 -8.81
N ARG A 85 0.15 2.45 -9.39
CA ARG A 85 0.37 2.65 -10.83
C ARG A 85 -0.41 1.63 -11.65
N ASP A 86 -0.43 0.38 -11.21
CA ASP A 86 -1.18 -0.69 -11.87
C ASP A 86 -2.69 -0.44 -11.79
N GLU A 87 -3.19 0.03 -10.63
CA GLU A 87 -4.59 0.43 -10.46
C GLU A 87 -4.97 1.57 -11.43
N ILE A 88 -4.14 2.62 -11.52
CA ILE A 88 -4.36 3.71 -12.46
C ILE A 88 -4.35 3.17 -13.90
N ALA A 89 -3.39 2.33 -14.27
CA ALA A 89 -3.31 1.76 -15.61
C ALA A 89 -4.58 0.95 -15.97
N ARG A 90 -5.13 0.19 -15.01
CA ARG A 90 -6.38 -0.55 -15.18
C ARG A 90 -7.58 0.39 -15.33
N LEU A 91 -7.71 1.39 -14.47
CA LEU A 91 -8.76 2.41 -14.59
C LEU A 91 -8.74 3.08 -15.96
N ARG A 92 -7.55 3.40 -16.49
CA ARG A 92 -7.41 3.97 -17.84
C ARG A 92 -7.84 3.01 -18.94
N ALA A 93 -7.46 1.73 -18.84
CA ALA A 93 -7.86 0.72 -19.80
C ALA A 93 -9.39 0.55 -19.85
N GLU A 94 -10.06 0.79 -18.73
CA GLU A 94 -11.53 0.75 -18.59
C GLU A 94 -12.21 2.08 -18.97
N GLY A 95 -11.45 3.09 -19.44
CA GLY A 95 -11.96 4.42 -19.78
C GLY A 95 -12.34 5.28 -18.57
N GLY A 96 -11.96 4.87 -17.37
CA GLY A 96 -12.19 5.59 -16.13
C GLY A 96 -11.25 6.79 -15.93
N ARG A 97 -11.72 7.74 -15.12
CA ARG A 97 -10.95 8.89 -14.64
C ARG A 97 -10.62 8.70 -13.16
N THR A 98 -9.47 9.17 -12.72
CA THR A 98 -9.12 9.18 -11.30
C THR A 98 -9.93 10.25 -10.57
N LEU A 99 -10.15 10.07 -9.26
CA LEU A 99 -10.84 11.08 -8.44
C LEU A 99 -10.16 12.45 -8.52
N THR A 100 -8.83 12.49 -8.61
CA THR A 100 -8.07 13.73 -8.76
C THR A 100 -8.41 14.46 -10.04
N GLU A 101 -8.48 13.75 -11.17
CA GLU A 101 -8.86 14.37 -12.45
C GLU A 101 -10.30 14.85 -12.45
N ILE A 102 -11.21 14.09 -11.83
CA ILE A 102 -12.60 14.53 -11.65
C ILE A 102 -12.65 15.83 -10.84
N ILE A 103 -11.83 15.94 -9.79
CA ILE A 103 -11.72 17.16 -8.98
C ILE A 103 -11.09 18.30 -9.77
N GLU A 104 -10.03 18.06 -10.54
CA GLU A 104 -9.37 19.07 -11.37
C GLU A 104 -10.30 19.60 -12.45
N GLU A 105 -10.98 18.72 -13.19
CA GLU A 105 -12.01 19.09 -14.18
C GLU A 105 -13.15 19.88 -13.53
N HIS A 106 -13.55 19.51 -12.32
CA HIS A 106 -14.56 20.24 -11.57
C HIS A 106 -14.08 21.64 -11.15
N ILE A 107 -12.84 21.77 -10.67
CA ILE A 107 -12.23 23.08 -10.34
C ILE A 107 -12.12 23.94 -11.61
N GLU A 108 -11.68 23.37 -12.73
CA GLU A 108 -11.57 24.06 -14.02
C GLU A 108 -12.93 24.47 -14.59
N SER A 109 -13.97 23.68 -14.35
CA SER A 109 -15.34 24.01 -14.76
C SER A 109 -15.93 25.22 -14.02
N GLY A 110 -15.33 25.62 -12.89
CA GLY A 110 -15.84 26.71 -12.05
C GLY A 110 -17.13 26.37 -11.29
N GLU A 111 -17.65 25.14 -11.44
CA GLU A 111 -18.77 24.65 -10.65
C GLU A 111 -18.29 24.43 -9.20
N CYS A 112 -18.78 25.23 -8.26
CA CYS A 112 -18.42 25.12 -6.87
C CYS A 112 -19.58 24.47 -6.10
N VAL A 113 -19.47 23.18 -5.76
CA VAL A 113 -20.46 22.55 -4.88
C VAL A 113 -20.24 23.03 -3.45
N ARG A 114 -20.99 24.06 -3.03
CA ARG A 114 -21.17 24.36 -1.61
C ARG A 114 -22.05 23.26 -1.01
N THR A 115 -21.45 22.26 -0.36
CA THR A 115 -22.21 21.38 0.54
C THR A 115 -22.45 22.12 1.85
N ASN A 116 -23.56 22.84 1.95
CA ASN A 116 -24.18 23.21 3.22
C ASN A 116 -24.64 21.91 3.90
N PHE A 117 -24.10 21.64 5.09
CA PHE A 117 -24.26 20.42 5.90
C PHE A 117 -25.72 20.08 6.31
N TRP A 118 -26.74 20.79 5.77
CA TRP A 118 -28.12 20.76 6.26
C TRP A 118 -29.24 20.70 5.21
N GLY A 119 -28.95 20.49 3.92
CA GLY A 119 -30.05 20.33 2.96
C GLY A 119 -29.61 20.51 1.53
N TRP A 120 -30.06 19.58 0.69
CA TRP A 120 -29.80 19.53 -0.74
C TRP A 120 -30.54 20.65 -1.46
N GLU A 121 -29.86 21.77 -1.73
CA GLU A 121 -30.29 22.70 -2.77
C GLU A 121 -29.08 23.07 -3.65
N MET A 122 -29.17 22.71 -4.93
CA MET A 122 -28.21 23.06 -5.97
C MET A 122 -28.60 24.43 -6.52
N GLU A 123 -28.00 25.50 -6.01
CA GLU A 123 -28.15 26.85 -6.57
C GLU A 123 -26.85 27.24 -7.30
N PRO A 124 -26.90 27.61 -8.60
CA PRO A 124 -25.73 28.05 -9.34
C PRO A 124 -25.31 29.46 -8.90
N GLY A 125 -24.28 29.54 -8.05
CA GLY A 125 -23.66 30.79 -7.64
C GLY A 125 -22.46 31.14 -8.54
N TRP A 126 -22.59 32.21 -9.34
CA TRP A 126 -21.48 32.82 -10.07
C TRP A 126 -20.65 33.72 -9.13
N VAL A 127 -19.31 33.69 -9.27
CA VAL A 127 -18.37 34.61 -8.58
C VAL A 127 -18.30 35.93 -9.32
#